data_AF-A0A2V8DU89-F1
#
_entry.id   AF-A0A2V8DU89-F1
#
_cell.length_a   1.000
_cell.length_b   1.000
_cell.length_c   1.000
_cell.angle_alpha   90.00
_cell.angle_beta   90.00
_cell.angle_gamma   90.00
#
_symmetry.space_group_name_H-M   'P 1'
#
loop_
_entity.id
_entity.type
_entity.pdbx_description
1 polymer ?
#
loop_
_entity_poly.entity_id
_entity_poly.type
_entity_poly.pdbx_seq_one_letter_code
_entity_poly.pdbx_strand_id
1 'polypeptide(L)'
;KRNVACPSQVNWRWWANLSMSASGLSLCGGYRPAEWSRRTACQSKPCRYNSRTGGTVALSFDSRRVGDIAVVTCRGRIVEGEESNALQRHVNGLLPYGSDILIDLGGVEFIDSSGLGLLVRLLTRIRAASGNLQLCALTPRIREVLRVTKLSSIFESHETEAEAITAFYQGPRPAGTAPLEPGILCVDKSTDVLAYVREILKQAGYAALTTVNLADALTLFRATAPKLVIVGADLRGVTNTRSADTFNRLIDSLPVIELPRDFSSHEAGQAGRHLLDDVRNALSGRGGGVQQPPHVER
;
A
#
# COMPACT_ATOMS: atom_id res chain seq x y z
N LYS A 1 -33.29 -38.94 -8.48
CA LYS A 1 -33.57 -38.49 -9.86
C LYS A 1 -33.40 -36.98 -9.93
N ARG A 2 -32.21 -36.51 -10.29
CA ARG A 2 -31.93 -35.11 -10.65
C ARG A 2 -32.17 -34.98 -12.16
N ASN A 3 -32.77 -33.87 -12.58
CA ASN A 3 -32.78 -33.45 -13.98
C ASN A 3 -33.05 -31.94 -14.02
N VAL A 4 -32.10 -31.17 -14.55
CA VAL A 4 -32.18 -30.10 -15.58
C VAL A 4 -30.69 -29.76 -15.87
N ALA A 5 -30.03 -30.15 -16.97
CA ALA A 5 -30.05 -29.62 -18.36
C ALA A 5 -29.75 -28.10 -18.44
N CYS A 6 -28.96 -27.49 -19.34
CA CYS A 6 -27.98 -27.86 -20.38
C CYS A 6 -27.30 -26.51 -20.83
N PRO A 7 -26.65 -26.31 -22.00
CA PRO A 7 -25.20 -26.14 -22.15
C PRO A 7 -24.72 -24.87 -22.91
N SER A 8 -23.39 -24.75 -23.10
CA SER A 8 -22.61 -24.24 -24.26
C SER A 8 -21.40 -23.38 -23.84
N GLN A 9 -20.21 -23.97 -23.76
CA GLN A 9 -19.10 -23.88 -24.74
C GLN A 9 -18.61 -22.47 -25.11
N VAL A 10 -17.42 -22.08 -24.62
CA VAL A 10 -16.37 -21.42 -25.43
C VAL A 10 -14.98 -21.93 -24.99
N ASN A 11 -14.13 -22.06 -26.00
CA ASN A 11 -12.91 -22.82 -26.19
C ASN A 11 -11.64 -22.14 -25.62
N TRP A 12 -10.75 -22.91 -24.97
CA TRP A 12 -9.48 -22.45 -24.38
C TRP A 12 -8.30 -23.22 -25.00
N ARG A 13 -7.75 -22.71 -26.10
CA ARG A 13 -6.47 -23.18 -26.65
C ARG A 13 -5.56 -21.99 -26.90
N TRP A 14 -4.79 -21.56 -25.90
CA TRP A 14 -3.56 -20.77 -26.08
C TRP A 14 -2.71 -20.77 -24.80
N TRP A 15 -2.40 -21.94 -24.23
CA TRP A 15 -1.31 -22.07 -23.25
C TRP A 15 -0.58 -23.40 -23.47
N ALA A 16 0.75 -23.34 -23.40
CA ALA A 16 1.75 -24.41 -23.53
C ALA A 16 2.39 -24.61 -24.92
N ASN A 17 3.58 -24.02 -25.09
CA ASN A 17 4.75 -24.85 -25.36
C ASN A 17 6.01 -24.28 -24.72
N LEU A 18 6.76 -25.20 -24.11
CA LEU A 18 7.85 -25.07 -23.17
C LEU A 18 9.22 -25.01 -23.89
N SER A 19 10.18 -24.35 -23.22
CA SER A 19 11.60 -24.72 -23.02
C SER A 19 12.54 -25.09 -24.19
N MET A 20 13.67 -24.36 -24.21
CA MET A 20 15.08 -24.80 -24.34
C MET A 20 15.46 -25.94 -25.32
N SER A 21 16.39 -25.65 -26.22
CA SER A 21 17.66 -26.39 -26.36
C SER A 21 18.66 -25.65 -27.25
N ALA A 22 19.94 -25.84 -26.96
CA ALA A 22 21.11 -25.22 -27.56
C ALA A 22 21.68 -26.02 -28.76
N SER A 23 22.59 -25.37 -29.48
CA SER A 23 23.76 -25.89 -30.22
C SER A 23 23.75 -25.71 -31.75
N GLY A 24 24.84 -25.14 -32.28
CA GLY A 24 25.41 -25.56 -33.56
C GLY A 24 25.57 -24.51 -34.67
N LEU A 25 26.72 -23.81 -34.65
CA LEU A 25 27.62 -23.51 -35.79
C LEU A 25 27.05 -23.00 -37.15
N SER A 26 27.47 -21.80 -37.56
CA SER A 26 28.49 -21.60 -38.61
C SER A 26 28.37 -20.24 -39.32
N LEU A 27 29.41 -19.40 -39.12
CA LEU A 27 30.14 -18.55 -40.07
C LEU A 27 29.36 -17.78 -41.17
N CYS A 28 29.49 -16.44 -41.15
CA CYS A 28 30.46 -15.74 -42.02
C CYS A 28 30.50 -14.22 -41.78
N GLY A 29 31.73 -13.68 -41.69
CA GLY A 29 32.15 -12.29 -41.94
C GLY A 29 31.56 -11.17 -41.08
N GLY A 30 32.31 -10.34 -40.37
CA GLY A 30 33.74 -10.07 -40.37
C GLY A 30 33.93 -8.56 -40.38
N TYR A 31 34.25 -7.95 -39.24
CA TYR A 31 34.98 -6.68 -39.14
C TYR A 31 35.45 -6.49 -37.69
N ARG A 32 36.76 -6.31 -37.53
CA ARG A 32 37.49 -5.92 -36.32
C ARG A 32 38.45 -4.79 -36.76
N PRO A 33 39.06 -4.01 -35.86
CA PRO A 33 38.51 -3.32 -34.69
C PRO A 33 38.96 -1.84 -34.68
N ALA A 34 38.40 -1.01 -33.81
CA ALA A 34 39.08 0.21 -33.38
C ALA A 34 38.89 0.40 -31.87
N GLU A 35 40.02 0.48 -31.21
CA GLU A 35 40.21 0.70 -29.78
C GLU A 35 39.68 2.08 -29.38
N TRP A 36 38.93 2.16 -28.28
CA TRP A 36 39.05 3.32 -27.39
C TRP A 36 38.82 2.94 -25.93
N SER A 37 39.96 2.92 -25.23
CA SER A 37 40.26 3.45 -23.91
C SER A 37 39.18 3.53 -22.82
N ARG A 38 39.60 3.02 -21.67
CA ARG A 38 39.07 3.24 -20.31
C ARG A 38 38.94 4.73 -19.93
N ARG A 39 38.12 4.94 -18.88
CA ARG A 39 37.82 6.18 -18.12
C ARG A 39 36.73 6.99 -18.82
N THR A 40 35.58 7.26 -18.21
CA THR A 40 35.44 8.02 -16.96
C THR A 40 34.06 7.78 -16.35
N ALA A 41 33.99 7.85 -15.02
CA ALA A 41 32.78 7.83 -14.22
C ALA A 41 31.67 8.72 -14.80
N CYS A 42 30.49 8.13 -15.02
CA CYS A 42 29.27 8.89 -15.24
C CYS A 42 28.85 9.48 -13.90
N GLN A 43 29.43 10.63 -13.56
CA GLN A 43 28.92 11.49 -12.50
C GLN A 43 27.55 11.99 -12.97
N SER A 44 26.50 11.42 -12.39
CA SER A 44 25.12 11.88 -12.48
C SER A 44 25.05 13.34 -12.04
N LYS A 45 25.12 14.26 -13.01
CA LYS A 45 24.70 15.64 -12.82
C LYS A 45 23.17 15.62 -12.63
N PRO A 46 22.61 16.29 -11.60
CA PRO A 46 21.17 16.45 -11.53
C PRO A 46 20.74 17.29 -12.73
N CYS A 47 19.72 16.81 -13.46
CA CYS A 47 19.07 17.57 -14.52
C CYS A 47 18.50 18.86 -13.92
N ARG A 48 19.27 19.96 -13.96
CA ARG A 48 18.75 21.31 -13.70
C ARG A 48 18.02 21.77 -14.96
N TYR A 49 16.72 21.49 -15.00
CA TYR A 49 15.80 22.16 -15.90
C TYR A 49 15.65 23.61 -15.44
N ASN A 50 16.17 24.55 -16.23
CA ASN A 50 16.06 25.98 -15.97
C ASN A 50 14.84 26.54 -16.72
N SER A 51 13.69 26.58 -16.05
CA SER A 51 12.50 27.29 -16.55
C SER A 51 12.47 28.71 -15.98
N ARG A 52 12.97 29.66 -16.78
CA ARG A 52 12.64 31.08 -16.59
C ARG A 52 11.34 31.40 -17.30
N THR A 53 10.20 31.19 -16.62
CA THR A 53 8.91 31.83 -16.89
C THR A 53 8.08 31.84 -15.60
N GLY A 54 7.48 32.98 -15.27
CA GLY A 54 6.95 33.32 -13.95
C GLY A 54 6.04 32.29 -13.26
N GLY A 55 6.38 32.01 -11.99
CA GLY A 55 5.44 31.86 -10.87
C GLY A 55 4.32 30.82 -11.00
N THR A 56 4.50 29.74 -11.75
CA THR A 56 3.52 28.66 -11.82
C THR A 56 4.10 27.41 -11.16
N VAL A 57 3.48 26.94 -10.08
CA VAL A 57 3.95 25.77 -9.34
C VAL A 57 3.69 24.51 -10.16
N ALA A 58 4.78 23.88 -10.61
CA ALA A 58 4.81 22.56 -11.24
C ALA A 58 4.15 21.49 -10.35
N LEU A 59 3.58 20.46 -10.96
CA LEU A 59 3.06 19.29 -10.24
C LEU A 59 4.21 18.57 -9.54
N SER A 60 4.08 18.42 -8.24
CA SER A 60 4.91 17.54 -7.42
C SER A 60 4.01 16.55 -6.70
N PHE A 61 4.52 15.35 -6.47
CA PHE A 61 3.80 14.34 -5.71
C PHE A 61 4.76 13.54 -4.85
N ASP A 62 4.24 13.07 -3.72
CA ASP A 62 4.90 12.11 -2.85
C ASP A 62 3.94 10.95 -2.59
N SER A 63 4.48 9.78 -2.27
CA SER A 63 3.65 8.61 -1.95
C SER A 63 4.13 7.90 -0.72
N ARG A 64 3.15 7.49 0.09
CA ARG A 64 3.35 6.73 1.31
C ARG A 64 2.33 5.61 1.36
N ARG A 65 2.65 4.56 2.11
CA ARG A 65 1.73 3.44 2.31
C ARG A 65 1.13 3.50 3.70
N VAL A 66 -0.18 3.28 3.76
CA VAL A 66 -0.94 3.15 5.01
C VAL A 66 -1.68 1.83 4.95
N GLY A 67 -1.15 0.81 5.63
CA GLY A 67 -1.67 -0.55 5.53
C GLY A 67 -1.57 -1.10 4.09
N ASP A 68 -2.72 -1.34 3.47
CA ASP A 68 -2.82 -1.82 2.08
C ASP A 68 -3.11 -0.73 1.07
N ILE A 69 -3.29 0.51 1.53
CA ILE A 69 -3.65 1.66 0.71
C ILE A 69 -2.39 2.44 0.37
N ALA A 70 -2.23 2.81 -0.90
CA ALA A 70 -1.22 3.75 -1.34
C ALA A 70 -1.80 5.17 -1.33
N VAL A 71 -1.27 6.05 -0.49
CA VAL A 71 -1.65 7.46 -0.43
C VAL A 71 -0.67 8.27 -1.27
N VAL A 72 -1.20 9.01 -2.24
CA VAL A 72 -0.43 9.87 -3.14
C VAL A 72 -0.85 11.32 -2.92
N THR A 73 0.03 12.10 -2.32
CA THR A 73 -0.21 13.53 -2.06
C THR A 73 0.29 14.35 -3.25
N CYS A 74 -0.63 15.05 -3.92
CA CYS A 74 -0.33 15.88 -5.07
C CYS A 74 -0.34 17.37 -4.69
N ARG A 75 0.60 18.14 -5.26
CA ARG A 75 0.69 19.59 -5.07
C ARG A 75 0.99 20.30 -6.40
N GLY A 76 0.45 21.50 -6.59
CA GLY A 76 0.66 22.28 -7.81
C GLY A 76 -0.48 22.11 -8.82
N ARG A 77 -0.16 21.86 -10.09
CA ARG A 77 -1.14 21.88 -11.19
C ARG A 77 -1.14 20.59 -12.00
N ILE A 78 -2.28 19.91 -12.07
CA ILE A 78 -2.43 18.70 -12.89
C ILE A 78 -2.88 19.11 -14.29
N VAL A 79 -1.91 19.29 -15.19
CA VAL A 79 -2.12 19.69 -16.58
C VAL A 79 -1.42 18.72 -17.54
N GLU A 80 -1.69 18.84 -18.84
CA GLU A 80 -0.93 18.07 -19.84
C GLU A 80 0.58 18.35 -19.74
N GLY A 81 1.37 17.28 -19.66
CA GLY A 81 2.83 17.38 -19.57
C GLY A 81 3.50 16.16 -18.95
N GLU A 82 4.83 16.20 -18.89
CA GLU A 82 5.63 15.09 -18.36
C GLU A 82 5.36 14.80 -16.88
N GLU A 83 4.95 15.79 -16.11
CA GLU A 83 4.66 15.61 -14.67
C GLU A 83 3.41 14.75 -14.46
N SER A 84 2.36 14.98 -15.24
CA SER A 84 1.16 14.13 -15.27
C SER A 84 1.47 12.71 -15.78
N ASN A 85 2.36 12.58 -16.76
CA ASN A 85 2.85 11.27 -17.22
C ASN A 85 3.67 10.56 -16.14
N ALA A 86 4.47 11.30 -15.37
CA ALA A 86 5.22 10.77 -14.24
C ALA A 86 4.29 10.28 -13.12
N LEU A 87 3.26 11.05 -12.77
CA LEU A 87 2.22 10.62 -11.82
C LEU A 87 1.55 9.32 -12.30
N GLN A 88 1.22 9.23 -13.60
CA GLN A 88 0.63 8.02 -14.16
C GLN A 88 1.54 6.79 -14.03
N ARG A 89 2.83 6.94 -14.38
CA ARG A 89 3.83 5.87 -14.27
C ARG A 89 4.02 5.45 -12.81
N HIS A 90 4.07 6.42 -11.91
CA HIS A 90 4.21 6.19 -10.47
C HIS A 90 3.06 5.36 -9.93
N VAL A 91 1.81 5.79 -10.16
CA VAL A 91 0.61 5.08 -9.70
C VAL A 91 0.54 3.66 -10.28
N ASN A 92 0.87 3.49 -11.57
CA ASN A 92 0.92 2.15 -12.17
C ASN A 92 1.98 1.24 -11.53
N GLY A 93 3.10 1.81 -11.09
CA GLY A 93 4.15 1.08 -10.37
C GLY A 93 3.76 0.64 -8.95
N LEU A 94 2.71 1.26 -8.36
CA LEU A 94 2.20 0.90 -7.04
C LEU A 94 1.21 -0.28 -7.09
N LEU A 95 0.52 -0.48 -8.22
CA LEU A 95 -0.49 -1.53 -8.41
C LEU A 95 -0.06 -2.96 -8.05
N PRO A 96 1.20 -3.40 -8.32
CA PRO A 96 1.66 -4.74 -7.92
C PRO A 96 1.68 -4.97 -6.40
N TYR A 97 1.73 -3.89 -5.60
CA TYR A 97 1.90 -3.96 -4.14
C TYR A 97 0.61 -3.72 -3.36
N GLY A 98 -0.45 -3.25 -4.03
CA GLY A 98 -1.76 -2.94 -3.48
C GLY A 98 -2.64 -2.31 -4.56
N SER A 99 -3.90 -2.69 -4.60
CA SER A 99 -4.85 -2.21 -5.61
C SER A 99 -5.62 -0.97 -5.15
N ASP A 100 -5.58 -0.64 -3.86
CA ASP A 100 -6.31 0.50 -3.28
C ASP A 100 -5.44 1.76 -3.23
N ILE A 101 -5.91 2.85 -3.84
CA ILE A 101 -5.16 4.09 -4.02
C ILE A 101 -6.00 5.28 -3.58
N LEU A 102 -5.42 6.12 -2.73
CA LEU A 102 -5.98 7.40 -2.29
C LEU A 102 -5.15 8.54 -2.89
N ILE A 103 -5.79 9.47 -3.60
CA ILE A 103 -5.12 10.67 -4.09
C ILE A 103 -5.58 11.88 -3.27
N ASP A 104 -4.64 12.50 -2.57
CA ASP A 104 -4.83 13.76 -1.87
C ASP A 104 -4.59 14.92 -2.83
N LEU A 105 -5.65 15.71 -3.05
CA LEU A 105 -5.67 16.87 -3.94
C LEU A 105 -5.69 18.21 -3.19
N GLY A 106 -5.43 18.22 -1.88
CA GLY A 106 -5.46 19.42 -1.04
C GLY A 106 -4.44 20.47 -1.43
N GLY A 107 -3.30 20.04 -1.99
CA GLY A 107 -2.28 20.95 -2.51
C GLY A 107 -2.43 21.30 -3.99
N VAL A 108 -3.49 20.83 -4.66
CA VAL A 108 -3.69 21.05 -6.10
C VAL A 108 -4.52 22.31 -6.35
N GLU A 109 -3.91 23.26 -7.05
CA GLU A 109 -4.49 24.59 -7.31
C GLU A 109 -5.31 24.62 -8.61
N PHE A 110 -4.98 23.72 -9.54
CA PHE A 110 -5.59 23.68 -10.87
C PHE A 110 -5.53 22.30 -11.50
N ILE A 111 -6.59 21.95 -12.21
CA ILE A 111 -6.68 20.75 -13.06
C ILE A 111 -7.34 21.14 -14.39
N ASP A 112 -6.74 20.73 -15.51
CA ASP A 112 -7.33 20.91 -16.85
C ASP A 112 -8.08 19.65 -17.32
N SER A 113 -8.57 19.66 -18.56
CA SER A 113 -9.22 18.50 -19.17
C SER A 113 -8.31 17.27 -19.26
N SER A 114 -7.02 17.47 -19.52
CA SER A 114 -6.03 16.39 -19.63
C SER A 114 -5.73 15.77 -18.27
N GLY A 115 -5.69 16.58 -17.21
CA GLY A 115 -5.56 16.14 -15.82
C GLY A 115 -6.78 15.35 -15.34
N LEU A 116 -8.00 15.79 -15.65
CA LEU A 116 -9.20 14.98 -15.39
C LEU A 116 -9.17 13.66 -16.17
N GLY A 117 -8.77 13.69 -17.43
CA GLY A 117 -8.58 12.51 -18.25
C GLY A 117 -7.54 11.54 -17.65
N LEU A 118 -6.48 12.06 -17.04
CA LEU A 118 -5.53 11.25 -16.27
C LEU A 118 -6.22 10.55 -15.09
N LEU A 119 -6.96 11.25 -14.25
CA LEU A 119 -7.65 10.65 -13.10
C LEU A 119 -8.62 9.54 -13.53
N VAL A 120 -9.37 9.76 -14.62
CA VAL A 120 -10.28 8.75 -15.16
C VAL A 120 -9.52 7.52 -15.67
N ARG A 121 -8.41 7.71 -16.38
CA ARG A 121 -7.56 6.59 -16.84
C ARG A 121 -6.97 5.80 -15.67
N LEU A 122 -6.57 6.48 -14.59
CA LEU A 122 -6.09 5.82 -13.37
C LEU A 122 -7.21 4.98 -12.74
N LEU A 123 -8.40 5.55 -12.59
CA LEU A 123 -9.57 4.84 -12.06
C LEU A 123 -9.86 3.57 -12.86
N THR A 124 -9.89 3.65 -14.19
CA THR A 124 -10.13 2.48 -15.05
C THR A 124 -9.06 1.41 -14.86
N ARG A 125 -7.78 1.79 -14.76
CA ARG A 125 -6.67 0.84 -14.55
C ARG A 125 -6.74 0.17 -13.18
N ILE A 126 -7.00 0.95 -12.13
CA ILE A 126 -7.12 0.46 -10.75
C ILE A 126 -8.29 -0.52 -10.62
N ARG A 127 -9.46 -0.18 -11.20
CA ARG A 127 -10.62 -1.08 -11.23
C ARG A 127 -10.34 -2.37 -12.01
N ALA A 128 -9.57 -2.30 -13.10
CA ALA A 128 -9.15 -3.49 -13.83
C ALA A 128 -8.24 -4.42 -13.01
N ALA A 129 -7.53 -3.87 -12.02
CA ALA A 129 -6.74 -4.63 -11.04
C ALA A 129 -7.55 -5.01 -9.78
N SER A 130 -8.88 -4.95 -9.83
CA SER A 130 -9.78 -5.21 -8.68
C SER A 130 -9.48 -4.34 -7.45
N GLY A 131 -9.01 -3.12 -7.67
CA GLY A 131 -8.78 -2.10 -6.65
C GLY A 131 -9.80 -0.98 -6.68
N ASN A 132 -9.69 -0.09 -5.69
CA ASN A 132 -10.49 1.13 -5.65
C ASN A 132 -9.61 2.39 -5.65
N LEU A 133 -10.11 3.45 -6.28
CA LEU A 133 -9.48 4.77 -6.29
C LEU A 133 -10.43 5.78 -5.66
N GLN A 134 -9.97 6.39 -4.57
CA GLN A 134 -10.68 7.46 -3.87
C GLN A 134 -9.87 8.76 -3.92
N LEU A 135 -10.57 9.89 -3.78
CA LEU A 135 -9.97 11.22 -3.71
C LEU A 135 -10.20 11.81 -2.32
N CYS A 136 -9.27 12.60 -1.79
CA CYS A 136 -9.49 13.36 -0.56
C CYS A 136 -9.01 14.81 -0.68
N ALA A 137 -9.46 15.64 0.27
CA ALA A 137 -9.07 17.04 0.41
C ALA A 137 -9.28 17.88 -0.88
N LEU A 138 -10.39 17.65 -1.59
CA LEU A 138 -10.68 18.41 -2.81
C LEU A 138 -10.80 19.92 -2.52
N THR A 139 -9.98 20.74 -3.18
CA THR A 139 -10.14 22.20 -3.14
C THR A 139 -11.51 22.61 -3.74
N PRO A 140 -12.10 23.73 -3.31
CA PRO A 140 -13.42 24.17 -3.81
C PRO A 140 -13.48 24.25 -5.34
N ARG A 141 -12.37 24.66 -5.97
CA ARG A 141 -12.22 24.72 -7.42
C ARG A 141 -12.28 23.35 -8.07
N ILE A 142 -11.54 22.37 -7.55
CA ILE A 142 -11.54 21.00 -8.09
C ILE A 142 -12.91 20.34 -7.88
N ARG A 143 -13.53 20.57 -6.72
CA ARG A 143 -14.89 20.08 -6.43
C ARG A 143 -15.90 20.62 -7.45
N GLU A 144 -15.83 21.91 -7.76
CA GLU A 144 -16.69 22.52 -8.77
C GLU A 144 -16.44 21.97 -10.18
N VAL A 145 -15.16 21.77 -10.54
CA VAL A 145 -14.80 21.14 -11.82
C VAL A 145 -15.41 19.74 -11.92
N LEU A 146 -15.23 18.87 -10.92
CA LEU A 146 -15.81 17.52 -10.90
C LEU A 146 -17.34 17.53 -10.96
N ARG A 147 -17.98 18.52 -10.32
CA ARG A 147 -19.44 18.70 -10.32
C ARG A 147 -19.95 19.06 -11.71
N VAL A 148 -19.34 20.06 -12.36
CA VAL A 148 -19.71 20.52 -13.71
C VAL A 148 -19.50 19.41 -14.73
N THR A 149 -18.41 18.65 -14.62
CA THR A 149 -18.12 17.53 -15.53
C THR A 149 -18.88 16.24 -15.19
N LYS A 150 -19.75 16.25 -14.17
CA LYS A 150 -20.49 15.07 -13.66
C LYS A 150 -19.58 13.89 -13.28
N LEU A 151 -18.31 14.15 -12.97
CA LEU A 151 -17.36 13.12 -12.54
C LEU A 151 -17.46 12.85 -11.04
N SER A 152 -18.14 13.71 -10.27
CA SER A 152 -18.40 13.51 -8.84
C SER A 152 -19.16 12.22 -8.51
N SER A 153 -19.91 11.63 -9.45
CA SER A 153 -20.59 10.34 -9.23
C SER A 153 -19.70 9.13 -9.50
N ILE A 154 -18.56 9.35 -10.15
CA ILE A 154 -17.64 8.29 -10.58
C ILE A 154 -16.48 8.15 -9.58
N PHE A 155 -16.02 9.28 -9.05
CA PHE A 155 -15.03 9.33 -7.98
C PHE A 155 -15.69 9.41 -6.62
N GLU A 156 -15.32 8.51 -5.74
CA GLU A 156 -15.62 8.64 -4.33
C GLU A 156 -14.64 9.66 -3.72
N SER A 157 -15.17 10.70 -3.07
CA SER A 157 -14.37 11.81 -2.54
C SER A 157 -14.68 12.09 -1.08
N HIS A 158 -13.64 12.34 -0.29
CA HIS A 158 -13.75 12.61 1.15
C HIS A 158 -13.15 13.97 1.51
N GLU A 159 -13.54 14.54 2.64
CA GLU A 159 -13.01 15.84 3.07
C GLU A 159 -11.60 15.70 3.63
N THR A 160 -11.34 14.61 4.35
CA THR A 160 -10.03 14.34 4.94
C THR A 160 -9.43 13.02 4.48
N GLU A 161 -8.11 12.93 4.57
CA GLU A 161 -7.38 11.68 4.30
C GLU A 161 -7.83 10.55 5.26
N ALA A 162 -8.04 10.88 6.53
CA ALA A 162 -8.45 9.91 7.54
C ALA A 162 -9.83 9.30 7.27
N GLU A 163 -10.79 10.11 6.81
CA GLU A 163 -12.12 9.64 6.39
C GLU A 163 -12.02 8.70 5.20
N ALA A 164 -11.21 9.03 4.20
CA ALA A 164 -11.02 8.17 3.03
C ALA A 164 -10.40 6.83 3.40
N ILE A 165 -9.31 6.84 4.19
CA ILE A 165 -8.69 5.61 4.69
C ILE A 165 -9.71 4.76 5.45
N THR A 166 -10.54 5.40 6.28
CA THR A 166 -11.61 4.70 7.02
C THR A 166 -12.63 4.07 6.07
N ALA A 167 -13.04 4.78 5.02
CA ALA A 167 -13.99 4.30 4.01
C ALA A 167 -13.46 3.07 3.24
N PHE A 168 -12.15 2.99 2.96
CA PHE A 168 -11.56 1.80 2.33
C PHE A 168 -11.72 0.53 3.18
N TYR A 169 -11.69 0.65 4.50
CA TYR A 169 -11.81 -0.50 5.41
C TYR A 169 -13.25 -0.80 5.82
N GLN A 170 -14.16 0.17 5.76
CA GLN A 170 -15.56 0.02 6.17
C GLN A 170 -16.52 -0.18 4.98
N GLY A 171 -16.12 0.19 3.76
CA GLY A 171 -16.95 0.15 2.57
C GLY A 171 -17.10 -1.25 1.95
N PRO A 172 -18.16 -1.49 1.17
CA PRO A 172 -18.28 -2.70 0.36
C PRO A 172 -17.14 -2.74 -0.66
N ARG A 173 -16.16 -3.62 -0.44
CA ARG A 173 -15.09 -3.87 -1.41
C ARG A 173 -15.73 -4.37 -2.71
N PRO A 174 -15.39 -3.81 -3.89
CA PRO A 174 -15.89 -4.36 -5.15
C PRO A 174 -15.58 -5.85 -5.19
N ALA A 175 -16.62 -6.66 -5.42
CA ALA A 175 -16.60 -8.11 -5.25
C ALA A 175 -15.43 -8.74 -6.02
N GLY A 176 -14.44 -9.27 -5.30
CA GLY A 176 -13.27 -9.90 -5.91
C GLY A 176 -12.08 -10.16 -4.99
N THR A 177 -12.02 -9.56 -3.79
CA THR A 177 -10.98 -9.84 -2.80
C THR A 177 -11.63 -9.97 -1.44
N ALA A 178 -11.51 -11.13 -0.80
CA ALA A 178 -11.82 -11.27 0.62
C ALA A 178 -10.63 -10.72 1.40
N PRO A 179 -10.76 -9.58 2.10
CA PRO A 179 -9.74 -9.22 3.08
C PRO A 179 -9.93 -10.19 4.24
N LEU A 180 -8.87 -10.93 4.58
CA LEU A 180 -8.74 -11.38 5.96
C LEU A 180 -8.80 -10.11 6.80
N GLU A 181 -9.87 -9.90 7.58
CA GLU A 181 -9.97 -8.70 8.39
C GLU A 181 -8.69 -8.58 9.21
N PRO A 182 -7.92 -7.48 9.04
CA PRO A 182 -6.64 -7.38 9.70
C PRO A 182 -6.86 -7.27 11.20
N GLY A 183 -6.59 -8.38 11.89
CA GLY A 183 -6.70 -8.46 13.34
C GLY A 183 -5.52 -7.79 14.06
N ILE A 184 -4.44 -7.46 13.34
CA ILE A 184 -3.20 -6.96 13.92
C ILE A 184 -2.80 -5.62 13.27
N LEU A 185 -2.51 -4.61 14.07
CA LEU A 185 -1.91 -3.34 13.62
C LEU A 185 -0.47 -3.24 14.14
N CYS A 186 0.50 -3.10 13.24
CA CYS A 186 1.92 -2.97 13.56
C CYS A 186 2.40 -1.54 13.30
N VAL A 187 3.05 -0.94 14.29
CA VAL A 187 3.58 0.42 14.21
C VAL A 187 5.05 0.42 14.64
N ASP A 188 5.95 0.79 13.73
CA ASP A 188 7.39 0.86 13.99
C ASP A 188 8.04 1.96 13.13
N LYS A 189 9.11 2.59 13.61
CA LYS A 189 9.81 3.65 12.83
C LYS A 189 10.56 3.08 11.62
N SER A 190 10.94 1.81 11.66
CA SER A 190 11.70 1.13 10.62
C SER A 190 10.77 0.44 9.62
N THR A 191 10.88 0.82 8.35
CA THR A 191 10.19 0.15 7.24
C THR A 191 10.61 -1.30 7.08
N ASP A 192 11.88 -1.61 7.38
CA ASP A 192 12.43 -2.96 7.21
C ASP A 192 11.88 -3.91 8.27
N VAL A 193 11.76 -3.43 9.51
CA VAL A 193 11.13 -4.17 10.61
C VAL A 193 9.66 -4.44 10.29
N LEU A 194 8.91 -3.42 9.84
CA LEU A 194 7.51 -3.59 9.45
C LEU A 194 7.33 -4.61 8.32
N ALA A 195 8.17 -4.55 7.28
CA ALA A 195 8.11 -5.49 6.17
C ALA A 195 8.36 -6.93 6.62
N TYR A 196 9.38 -7.13 7.46
CA TYR A 196 9.72 -8.42 8.03
C TYR A 196 8.60 -8.97 8.96
N VAL A 197 8.09 -8.16 9.87
CA VAL A 197 7.00 -8.54 10.80
C VAL A 197 5.74 -8.90 10.01
N ARG A 198 5.36 -8.10 9.02
CA ARG A 198 4.20 -8.37 8.16
C ARG A 198 4.31 -9.72 7.47
N GLU A 199 5.49 -10.06 6.94
CA GLU A 199 5.69 -11.32 6.22
C GLU A 199 5.61 -12.52 7.17
N ILE A 200 6.19 -12.43 8.37
CA ILE A 200 6.11 -13.50 9.36
C ILE A 200 4.69 -13.73 9.85
N LEU A 201 3.95 -12.67 10.16
CA LEU A 201 2.55 -12.75 10.57
C LEU A 201 1.70 -13.38 9.46
N LYS A 202 1.94 -12.97 8.21
CA LYS A 202 1.26 -13.52 7.04
C LYS A 202 1.54 -15.02 6.87
N GLN A 203 2.78 -15.48 7.04
CA GLN A 203 3.13 -16.91 6.98
C GLN A 203 2.47 -17.71 8.10
N ALA A 204 2.26 -17.11 9.27
CA ALA A 204 1.53 -17.70 10.38
C ALA A 204 -0.01 -17.62 10.23
N GLY A 205 -0.52 -17.06 9.12
CA GLY A 205 -1.95 -16.97 8.84
C GLY A 205 -2.65 -15.74 9.43
N TYR A 206 -1.89 -14.77 9.95
CA TYR A 206 -2.43 -13.50 10.46
C TYR A 206 -2.37 -12.40 9.40
N ALA A 207 -3.44 -11.61 9.29
CA ALA A 207 -3.44 -10.39 8.51
C ALA A 207 -3.02 -9.19 9.38
N ALA A 208 -1.97 -8.51 8.96
CA ALA A 208 -1.38 -7.39 9.67
C ALA A 208 -1.29 -6.13 8.79
N LEU A 209 -1.78 -5.01 9.32
CA LEU A 209 -1.54 -3.70 8.74
C LEU A 209 -0.29 -3.08 9.35
N THR A 210 0.50 -2.40 8.54
CA THR A 210 1.76 -1.79 8.96
C THR A 210 1.75 -0.29 8.66
N THR A 211 2.28 0.51 9.58
CA THR A 211 2.52 1.94 9.34
C THR A 211 3.71 2.45 10.16
N VAL A 212 4.42 3.44 9.62
CA VAL A 212 5.55 4.11 10.29
C VAL A 212 5.14 5.33 11.11
N ASN A 213 3.91 5.80 10.94
CA ASN A 213 3.44 7.07 11.48
C ASN A 213 2.27 6.84 12.45
N LEU A 214 2.34 7.47 13.61
CA LEU A 214 1.32 7.39 14.66
C LEU A 214 -0.03 7.99 14.24
N ALA A 215 -0.03 9.03 13.41
CA ALA A 215 -1.28 9.61 12.90
C ALA A 215 -2.03 8.60 12.01
N ASP A 216 -1.31 7.88 11.15
CA ASP A 216 -1.89 6.82 10.33
C ASP A 216 -2.28 5.61 11.17
N ALA A 217 -1.49 5.28 12.20
CA ALA A 217 -1.83 4.22 13.13
C ALA A 217 -3.16 4.49 13.83
N LEU A 218 -3.41 5.73 14.26
CA LEU A 218 -4.70 6.15 14.82
C LEU A 218 -5.85 5.99 13.82
N THR A 219 -5.63 6.39 12.57
CA THR A 219 -6.62 6.26 11.50
C THR A 219 -6.95 4.78 11.27
N LEU A 220 -5.93 3.94 11.10
CA LEU A 220 -6.09 2.49 10.91
C LEU A 220 -6.77 1.83 12.11
N PHE A 221 -6.38 2.20 13.33
CA PHE A 221 -6.98 1.67 14.55
C PHE A 221 -8.49 1.91 14.60
N ARG A 222 -8.93 3.14 14.27
CA ARG A 222 -10.35 3.51 14.26
C ARG A 222 -11.10 2.85 13.09
N ALA A 223 -10.42 2.72 11.95
CA ALA A 223 -11.00 2.14 10.75
C ALA A 223 -11.25 0.63 10.87
N THR A 224 -10.29 -0.10 11.43
CA THR A 224 -10.29 -1.58 11.42
C THR A 224 -10.57 -2.22 12.76
N ALA A 225 -10.57 -1.47 13.87
CA ALA A 225 -10.73 -1.98 15.23
C ALA A 225 -9.88 -3.24 15.51
N PRO A 226 -8.54 -3.14 15.42
CA PRO A 226 -7.65 -4.30 15.51
C PRO A 226 -7.80 -5.02 16.86
N LYS A 227 -7.60 -6.34 16.86
CA LYS A 227 -7.67 -7.19 18.06
C LYS A 227 -6.37 -7.14 18.87
N LEU A 228 -5.26 -6.84 18.21
CA LEU A 228 -3.91 -6.79 18.78
C LEU A 228 -3.13 -5.65 18.12
N VAL A 229 -2.28 -4.97 18.89
CA VAL A 229 -1.36 -3.97 18.38
C VAL A 229 0.08 -4.37 18.68
N ILE A 230 0.96 -4.29 17.70
CA ILE A 230 2.40 -4.46 17.84
C ILE A 230 3.05 -3.09 17.69
N VAL A 231 3.85 -2.66 18.66
CA VAL A 231 4.45 -1.32 18.69
C VAL A 231 5.95 -1.42 18.95
N GLY A 232 6.77 -0.69 18.19
CA GLY A 232 8.19 -0.54 18.49
C GLY A 232 8.44 0.13 19.84
N ALA A 233 9.41 -0.34 20.62
CA ALA A 233 9.74 0.24 21.94
C ALA A 233 9.99 1.78 21.91
N ASP A 234 10.49 2.29 20.79
CA ASP A 234 10.76 3.72 20.61
C ASP A 234 9.52 4.58 20.32
N LEU A 235 8.34 3.98 20.17
CA LEU A 235 7.07 4.67 19.89
C LEU A 235 6.17 4.78 21.12
N ARG A 236 6.16 3.77 22.01
CA ARG A 236 5.46 3.83 23.31
C ARG A 236 5.98 4.96 24.20
N GLY A 237 7.28 5.24 24.14
CA GLY A 237 7.91 6.34 24.89
C GLY A 237 7.69 7.74 24.32
N VAL A 238 7.03 7.88 23.17
CA VAL A 238 6.72 9.20 22.58
C VAL A 238 5.43 9.71 23.19
N THR A 239 5.50 10.74 24.03
CA THR A 239 4.33 11.42 24.63
C THR A 239 4.20 12.88 24.18
N ASN A 240 5.09 13.36 23.33
CA ASN A 240 5.18 14.79 23.01
C ASN A 240 4.20 15.26 21.92
N THR A 241 3.30 14.39 21.45
CA THR A 241 2.32 14.75 20.41
C THR A 241 0.92 14.28 20.78
N ARG A 242 -0.09 15.10 20.46
CA ARG A 242 -1.52 14.77 20.69
C ARG A 242 -1.91 13.42 20.10
N SER A 243 -1.33 13.05 18.96
CA SER A 243 -1.55 11.77 18.30
C SER A 243 -1.01 10.61 19.13
N ALA A 244 0.19 10.74 19.70
CA ALA A 244 0.77 9.70 20.54
C ALA A 244 -0.01 9.49 21.85
N ASP A 245 -0.42 10.57 22.53
CA ASP A 245 -1.24 10.47 23.75
C ASP A 245 -2.61 9.86 23.50
N THR A 246 -3.20 10.16 22.34
CA THR A 246 -4.48 9.58 21.94
C THR A 246 -4.31 8.11 21.57
N PHE A 247 -3.24 7.77 20.86
CA PHE A 247 -2.95 6.39 20.48
C PHE A 247 -2.67 5.52 21.70
N ASN A 248 -1.80 5.97 22.61
CA ASN A 248 -1.46 5.27 23.85
C ASN A 248 -2.69 4.99 24.72
N ARG A 249 -3.59 5.98 24.89
CA ARG A 249 -4.86 5.78 25.61
C ARG A 249 -5.79 4.76 24.94
N LEU A 250 -5.80 4.70 23.62
CA LEU A 250 -6.64 3.76 22.87
C LEU A 250 -6.10 2.32 22.97
N ILE A 251 -4.78 2.15 22.85
CA ILE A 251 -4.16 0.82 22.89
C ILE A 251 -4.16 0.19 24.29
N ASP A 252 -4.26 0.96 25.37
CA ASP A 252 -4.35 0.43 26.74
C ASP A 252 -5.61 -0.43 26.98
N SER A 253 -6.61 -0.34 26.10
CA SER A 253 -7.81 -1.18 26.12
C SER A 253 -7.66 -2.52 25.38
N LEU A 254 -6.51 -2.77 24.76
CA LEU A 254 -6.21 -3.93 23.91
C LEU A 254 -4.90 -4.60 24.32
N PRO A 255 -4.70 -5.88 23.96
CA PRO A 255 -3.38 -6.48 24.08
C PRO A 255 -2.39 -5.72 23.18
N VAL A 256 -1.23 -5.39 23.75
CA VAL A 256 -0.13 -4.71 23.05
C VAL A 256 1.13 -5.53 23.23
N ILE A 257 1.84 -5.78 22.13
CA ILE A 257 3.17 -6.39 22.15
C ILE A 257 4.18 -5.30 21.80
N GLU A 258 5.17 -5.12 22.66
CA GLU A 258 6.25 -4.17 22.43
C GLU A 258 7.45 -4.88 21.80
N LEU A 259 7.87 -4.44 20.61
CA LEU A 259 9.08 -4.96 19.98
C LEU A 259 10.31 -4.41 20.72
N PRO A 260 11.27 -5.27 21.11
CA PRO A 260 12.52 -4.84 21.73
C PRO A 260 13.28 -3.83 20.86
N ARG A 261 14.02 -2.91 21.49
CA ARG A 261 14.81 -1.88 20.76
C ARG A 261 15.87 -2.49 19.84
N ASP A 262 16.33 -3.67 20.17
CA ASP A 262 17.35 -4.45 19.48
C ASP A 262 16.74 -5.55 18.57
N PHE A 263 15.43 -5.51 18.30
CA PHE A 263 14.74 -6.47 17.45
C PHE A 263 15.40 -6.59 16.05
N SER A 264 15.86 -5.48 15.47
CA SER A 264 16.55 -5.46 14.18
C SER A 264 17.97 -6.04 14.23
N SER A 265 18.59 -6.13 15.40
CA SER A 265 19.94 -6.69 15.60
C SER A 265 19.95 -8.15 16.06
N HIS A 266 18.80 -8.72 16.40
CA HIS A 266 18.68 -10.14 16.75
C HIS A 266 18.78 -11.05 15.52
N GLU A 267 19.08 -12.34 15.76
CA GLU A 267 18.95 -13.35 14.72
C GLU A 267 17.48 -13.44 14.27
N ALA A 268 17.21 -13.16 13.00
CA ALA A 268 15.86 -13.11 12.44
C ALA A 268 15.06 -14.40 12.69
N GLY A 269 15.68 -15.58 12.69
CA GLY A 269 14.95 -16.82 12.98
C GLY A 269 14.38 -16.86 14.41
N GLN A 270 15.10 -16.33 15.39
CA GLN A 270 14.72 -16.35 16.79
C GLN A 270 13.73 -15.23 17.14
N ALA A 271 14.01 -14.01 16.69
CA ALA A 271 13.15 -12.84 16.90
C ALA A 271 11.73 -13.08 16.35
N GLY A 272 11.64 -13.68 15.15
CA GLY A 272 10.37 -14.03 14.52
C GLY A 272 9.56 -15.06 15.31
N ARG A 273 10.21 -16.11 15.83
CA ARG A 273 9.54 -17.14 16.65
C ARG A 273 9.00 -16.57 17.95
N HIS A 274 9.82 -15.79 18.66
CA HIS A 274 9.42 -15.13 19.90
C HIS A 274 8.18 -14.25 19.69
N LEU A 275 8.20 -13.41 18.64
CA LEU A 275 7.07 -12.57 18.29
C LEU A 275 5.80 -13.38 18.01
N LEU A 276 5.90 -14.48 17.26
CA LEU A 276 4.74 -15.32 16.96
C LEU A 276 4.15 -16.00 18.20
N ASP A 277 4.99 -16.42 19.14
CA ASP A 277 4.53 -17.00 20.40
C ASP A 277 3.83 -15.95 21.27
N ASP A 278 4.36 -14.73 21.35
CA ASP A 278 3.71 -13.60 22.03
C ASP A 278 2.35 -13.26 21.41
N VAL A 279 2.28 -13.22 20.07
CA VAL A 279 1.04 -12.99 19.31
C VAL A 279 0.01 -14.08 19.60
N ARG A 280 0.42 -15.35 19.59
CA ARG A 280 -0.47 -16.48 19.88
C ARG A 280 -1.02 -16.38 21.31
N ASN A 281 -0.17 -16.11 22.29
CA ASN A 281 -0.56 -15.98 23.70
C ASN A 281 -1.54 -14.81 23.90
N ALA A 282 -1.26 -13.65 23.30
CA ALA A 282 -2.09 -12.46 23.42
C ALA A 282 -3.49 -12.63 22.80
N LEU A 283 -3.60 -13.36 21.69
CA LEU A 283 -4.88 -13.63 21.03
C LEU A 283 -5.66 -14.77 21.70
N SER A 284 -4.98 -15.78 22.25
CA SER A 284 -5.61 -16.90 22.98
C SER A 284 -6.13 -16.50 24.37
N GLY A 285 -5.53 -15.50 25.03
CA GLY A 285 -5.94 -15.03 26.36
C GLY A 285 -7.34 -14.41 26.48
N ARG A 286 -8.07 -14.23 25.37
CA ARG A 286 -9.49 -13.79 25.35
C ARG A 286 -10.50 -14.92 25.13
N GLY A 287 -10.06 -16.17 24.99
CA GLY A 287 -10.93 -17.32 24.69
C GLY A 287 -10.84 -18.43 25.73
N GLY A 288 -11.71 -18.39 26.74
CA GLY A 288 -12.16 -19.57 27.48
C GLY A 288 -11.29 -20.03 28.66
N GLY A 289 -11.91 -20.10 29.84
CA GLY A 289 -11.58 -21.16 30.77
C GLY A 289 -11.79 -22.49 30.05
N VAL A 290 -10.70 -23.20 29.78
CA VAL A 290 -10.74 -24.59 29.37
C VAL A 290 -10.35 -25.40 30.61
N GLN A 291 -11.34 -26.07 31.17
CA GLN A 291 -11.16 -27.15 32.14
C GLN A 291 -10.05 -28.10 31.67
N GLN A 292 -9.09 -28.35 32.56
CA GLN A 292 -8.20 -29.49 32.46
C GLN A 292 -9.04 -30.76 32.22
N PRO A 293 -8.69 -31.60 31.22
CA PRO A 293 -9.23 -32.95 31.17
C PRO A 293 -8.72 -33.73 32.40
N PRO A 294 -9.52 -34.65 32.97
CA PRO A 294 -9.13 -35.36 34.18
C PRO A 294 -7.92 -36.25 33.88
N HIS A 295 -6.94 -36.18 34.78
CA HIS A 295 -5.86 -37.16 34.89
C HIS A 295 -6.48 -38.56 34.99
N VAL A 296 -6.21 -39.40 33.99
CA VAL A 296 -6.41 -40.85 34.09
C VAL A 296 -5.08 -41.42 34.60
N GLU A 297 -5.05 -41.69 35.90
CA GLU A 297 -4.01 -42.47 36.56
C GLU A 297 -4.28 -43.96 36.25
N ARG A 298 -3.26 -44.66 35.75
CA ARG A 298 -3.18 -46.12 35.73
C ARG A 298 -1.85 -46.51 36.35
#